data_AF-A0A9X3X415-F1
#
_entry.id   AF-A0A9X3X415-F1
#
_cell.length_a   1.000
_cell.length_b   1.000
_cell.length_c   1.000
_cell.angle_alpha   90.00
_cell.angle_beta   90.00
_cell.angle_gamma   90.00
#
_symmetry.space_group_name_H-M   'P 1'
#
loop_
_entity.id
_entity.type
_entity.pdbx_description
1 polymer ?
#
loop_
_entity_poly.entity_id
_entity_poly.type
_entity_poly.pdbx_seq_one_letter_code
_entity_poly.pdbx_strand_id
1 'polypeptide(L)'
;MHPAFVAWWHAGRGGSCGPEGWSGGRRAWFGGGCGPGRGGGHGHGGGDDLPGGSDFDGAGGGNFGVRRPLRFLAHRLELDDGQIAELATILDELKIERAQAAVDHRRSTSAFADAVLGEKIDDTRLDQIRADRVKSAERLQASVVRSIGRIHAILSAEQRKKLAYLLRTGALAI
;
A
#
# COMPACT_ATOMS: atom_id res chain seq x y z
N MET A 1 -17.61 -16.03 -2.01
CA MET A 1 -17.79 -14.68 -1.40
C MET A 1 -16.45 -13.97 -1.44
N HIS A 2 -16.40 -12.77 -2.00
CA HIS A 2 -15.15 -12.09 -2.38
C HIS A 2 -14.51 -11.34 -1.18
N PRO A 3 -13.20 -11.48 -0.92
CA PRO A 3 -12.54 -10.97 0.29
C PRO A 3 -12.57 -9.43 0.43
N ALA A 4 -12.78 -8.70 -0.65
CA ALA A 4 -12.92 -7.24 -0.62
C ALA A 4 -14.17 -6.74 0.15
N PHE A 5 -15.20 -7.58 0.33
CA PHE A 5 -16.44 -7.19 1.00
C PHE A 5 -16.30 -7.16 2.54
N VAL A 6 -15.36 -7.95 3.10
CA VAL A 6 -15.18 -8.10 4.55
C VAL A 6 -14.42 -6.91 5.15
N ALA A 7 -13.50 -6.31 4.40
CA ALA A 7 -12.71 -5.16 4.86
C ALA A 7 -13.55 -3.90 5.12
N TRP A 8 -14.64 -3.70 4.37
CA TRP A 8 -15.54 -2.57 4.57
C TRP A 8 -16.51 -2.77 5.76
N TRP A 9 -16.91 -4.02 6.03
CA TRP A 9 -17.88 -4.34 7.09
C TRP A 9 -17.34 -4.17 8.51
N HIS A 10 -16.03 -4.34 8.71
CA HIS A 10 -15.39 -4.15 10.02
C HIS A 10 -15.02 -2.70 10.35
N ALA A 11 -15.02 -1.80 9.35
CA ALA A 11 -14.67 -0.39 9.54
C ALA A 11 -15.81 0.47 10.15
N GLY A 12 -17.05 -0.03 10.19
CA GLY A 12 -18.24 0.74 10.57
C GLY A 12 -18.85 0.44 11.94
N ARG A 13 -18.22 -0.38 12.80
CA ARG A 13 -18.82 -0.81 14.10
C ARG A 13 -17.98 -0.46 15.35
N GLY A 14 -17.32 0.70 15.34
CA GLY A 14 -16.61 1.20 16.52
C GLY A 14 -16.84 2.69 16.70
N GLY A 15 -17.85 3.08 17.49
CA GLY A 15 -18.10 4.48 17.83
C GLY A 15 -19.56 4.75 18.20
N SER A 16 -20.02 4.18 19.31
CA SER A 16 -21.34 4.44 19.90
C SER A 16 -21.50 5.90 20.34
N CYS A 17 -22.62 6.52 19.96
CA CYS A 17 -23.14 7.74 20.56
C CYS A 17 -23.63 7.48 22.00
N GLY A 18 -23.37 8.43 22.91
CA GLY A 18 -23.98 8.50 24.25
C GLY A 18 -23.65 9.82 24.95
N PRO A 19 -24.51 10.36 25.83
CA PRO A 19 -24.73 11.81 26.00
C PRO A 19 -24.26 12.41 27.35
N GLU A 20 -24.24 13.75 27.39
CA GLU A 20 -24.38 14.66 28.55
C GLU A 20 -23.54 14.48 29.84
N GLY A 21 -22.79 15.53 30.18
CA GLY A 21 -22.20 15.70 31.53
C GLY A 21 -21.22 16.87 31.64
N TRP A 22 -21.72 18.07 31.91
CA TRP A 22 -20.98 19.30 32.18
C TRP A 22 -20.00 19.22 33.37
N SER A 23 -18.83 19.85 33.23
CA SER A 23 -18.20 20.87 34.11
C SER A 23 -16.68 20.81 33.94
N GLY A 24 -15.90 21.88 33.80
CA GLY A 24 -16.12 23.32 33.77
C GLY A 24 -14.74 23.98 33.61
N GLY A 25 -14.68 25.18 33.03
CA GLY A 25 -13.44 25.98 33.04
C GLY A 25 -13.23 26.86 31.82
N ARG A 26 -14.07 27.88 31.66
CA ARG A 26 -13.90 28.96 30.69
C ARG A 26 -12.60 29.74 30.94
N ARG A 27 -11.94 30.16 29.85
CA ARG A 27 -11.86 31.59 29.44
C ARG A 27 -11.08 31.72 28.13
N ALA A 28 -11.80 32.12 27.08
CA ALA A 28 -11.26 32.74 25.89
C ALA A 28 -10.82 34.17 26.21
N TRP A 29 -9.66 34.62 25.70
CA TRP A 29 -9.37 36.03 25.44
C TRP A 29 -8.39 36.16 24.26
N PHE A 30 -8.74 37.06 23.34
CA PHE A 30 -7.98 37.54 22.20
C PHE A 30 -6.59 38.08 22.59
N GLY A 31 -5.63 38.05 21.66
CA GLY A 31 -4.43 38.90 21.77
C GLY A 31 -3.27 38.46 20.88
N GLY A 32 -3.08 39.16 19.75
CA GLY A 32 -1.81 39.16 19.03
C GLY A 32 -0.73 39.91 19.81
N GLY A 33 0.53 39.52 19.61
CA GLY A 33 1.68 40.23 20.16
C GLY A 33 3.00 39.63 19.69
N CYS A 34 3.74 40.39 18.88
CA CYS A 34 5.15 40.16 18.56
C CYS A 34 6.01 40.87 19.62
N GLY A 35 7.03 40.22 20.20
CA GLY A 35 8.11 40.89 20.95
C GLY A 35 8.79 40.06 22.07
N PRO A 36 10.00 40.43 22.53
CA PRO A 36 11.18 39.54 22.46
C PRO A 36 11.82 39.14 23.80
N GLY A 37 12.60 38.05 23.82
CA GLY A 37 13.81 37.95 24.67
C GLY A 37 14.01 36.71 25.56
N ARG A 38 14.98 35.88 25.13
CA ARG A 38 16.11 35.25 25.87
C ARG A 38 15.91 34.08 26.87
N GLY A 39 16.53 32.95 26.47
CA GLY A 39 17.33 32.02 27.29
C GLY A 39 16.54 30.90 27.98
N GLY A 40 16.87 29.61 27.92
CA GLY A 40 18.00 28.83 27.39
C GLY A 40 17.91 27.44 28.05
N GLY A 41 18.24 26.35 27.34
CA GLY A 41 18.28 25.01 27.96
C GLY A 41 18.22 23.87 26.94
N HIS A 42 19.34 23.15 26.79
CA HIS A 42 19.49 21.95 25.98
C HIS A 42 18.77 20.75 26.62
N GLY A 43 18.10 19.93 25.83
CA GLY A 43 17.55 18.64 26.25
C GLY A 43 17.47 17.68 25.07
N HIS A 44 18.36 16.69 25.07
CA HIS A 44 18.54 15.66 24.05
C HIS A 44 17.27 14.83 23.85
N GLY A 45 16.89 14.65 22.58
CA GLY A 45 15.88 13.67 22.16
C GLY A 45 16.49 12.28 21.96
N GLY A 46 15.64 11.26 22.11
CA GLY A 46 15.90 9.88 21.69
C GLY A 46 15.91 8.90 22.85
N GLY A 47 14.74 8.63 23.44
CA GLY A 47 14.53 7.49 24.31
C GLY A 47 14.39 6.20 23.52
N ASP A 48 14.89 5.14 24.15
CA ASP A 48 14.33 3.78 24.18
C ASP A 48 14.75 2.79 23.07
N ASP A 49 15.96 2.26 23.23
CA ASP A 49 16.34 0.90 22.80
C ASP A 49 15.54 -0.15 23.58
N LEU A 50 14.61 -0.86 22.91
CA LEU A 50 14.15 -2.19 23.33
C LEU A 50 13.93 -3.15 22.14
N PRO A 51 14.11 -4.48 22.34
CA PRO A 51 14.36 -5.43 21.26
C PRO A 51 13.11 -6.25 20.86
N GLY A 52 13.01 -6.60 19.58
CA GLY A 52 12.17 -7.70 19.09
C GLY A 52 10.77 -7.31 18.64
N GLY A 53 10.54 -7.39 17.33
CA GLY A 53 9.21 -7.32 16.72
C GLY A 53 9.30 -7.72 15.26
N SER A 54 8.66 -8.82 14.89
CA SER A 54 8.56 -9.33 13.53
C SER A 54 7.72 -8.37 12.67
N ASP A 55 8.37 -7.43 11.98
CA ASP A 55 7.71 -6.53 11.03
C ASP A 55 7.49 -7.20 9.67
N PHE A 56 6.58 -8.17 9.65
CA PHE A 56 5.77 -8.45 8.47
C PHE A 56 4.32 -8.38 8.92
N ASP A 57 3.59 -7.45 8.31
CA ASP A 57 2.14 -7.22 8.40
C ASP A 57 1.62 -6.22 9.45
N GLY A 58 1.04 -5.13 8.95
CA GLY A 58 0.00 -4.38 9.67
C GLY A 58 0.16 -2.86 9.71
N ALA A 59 -0.51 -2.17 8.78
CA ALA A 59 -1.10 -0.84 8.98
C ALA A 59 -0.20 0.27 9.59
N GLY A 60 0.72 0.80 8.78
CA GLY A 60 1.42 2.06 9.09
C GLY A 60 2.02 2.65 7.83
N GLY A 61 1.57 3.83 7.42
CA GLY A 61 1.96 4.49 6.17
C GLY A 61 3.44 4.89 6.11
N GLY A 62 4.32 3.93 5.80
CA GLY A 62 5.75 4.18 5.75
C GLY A 62 6.57 3.08 5.07
N ASN A 63 6.25 2.69 3.82
CA ASN A 63 7.19 1.88 3.03
C ASN A 63 6.91 1.90 1.51
N PHE A 64 6.83 3.09 0.89
CA PHE A 64 6.71 3.20 -0.58
C PHE A 64 8.08 3.00 -1.25
N GLY A 65 8.56 1.77 -1.35
CA GLY A 65 9.84 1.51 -2.03
C GLY A 65 10.09 0.04 -2.36
N VAL A 66 10.71 -0.18 -3.52
CA VAL A 66 11.26 -1.48 -3.94
C VAL A 66 12.40 -1.94 -3.00
N ARG A 67 12.98 -1.01 -2.23
CA ARG A 67 14.11 -1.25 -1.32
C ARG A 67 13.87 -2.34 -0.28
N ARG A 68 12.71 -2.38 0.39
CA ARG A 68 12.45 -3.38 1.45
C ARG A 68 12.20 -4.78 0.86
N PRO A 69 11.35 -4.95 -0.16
CA PRO A 69 11.24 -6.21 -0.89
C PRO A 69 12.58 -6.68 -1.47
N LEU A 70 13.36 -5.77 -2.06
CA LEU A 70 14.66 -6.08 -2.66
C LEU A 70 15.67 -6.57 -1.61
N ARG A 71 15.80 -5.89 -0.47
CA ARG A 71 16.69 -6.35 0.63
C ARG A 71 16.32 -7.73 1.14
N PHE A 72 15.01 -7.99 1.30
CA PHE A 72 14.53 -9.28 1.75
C PHE A 72 14.89 -10.39 0.75
N LEU A 73 14.61 -10.18 -0.54
CA LEU A 73 14.89 -11.16 -1.59
C LEU A 73 16.40 -11.36 -1.81
N ALA A 74 17.18 -10.29 -1.81
CA ALA A 74 18.64 -10.34 -1.92
C ALA A 74 19.25 -11.23 -0.83
N HIS A 75 18.82 -11.05 0.42
CA HIS A 75 19.29 -11.87 1.54
C HIS A 75 18.77 -13.32 1.47
N ARG A 76 17.48 -13.52 1.18
CA ARG A 76 16.86 -14.87 1.19
C ARG A 76 17.28 -15.75 0.03
N LEU A 77 17.59 -15.15 -1.12
CA LEU A 77 17.99 -15.84 -2.33
C LEU A 77 19.51 -15.81 -2.54
N GLU A 78 20.28 -15.13 -1.69
CA GLU A 78 21.73 -14.95 -1.83
C GLU A 78 22.07 -14.44 -3.24
N LEU A 79 21.45 -13.32 -3.62
CA LEU A 79 21.63 -12.74 -4.95
C LEU A 79 23.00 -12.05 -5.07
N ASP A 80 23.62 -12.15 -6.24
CA ASP A 80 24.78 -11.34 -6.58
C ASP A 80 24.39 -9.91 -7.01
N ASP A 81 25.37 -9.00 -7.08
CA ASP A 81 25.12 -7.58 -7.39
C ASP A 81 24.45 -7.36 -8.74
N GLY A 82 24.75 -8.20 -9.75
CA GLY A 82 24.12 -8.16 -11.06
C GLY A 82 22.65 -8.59 -11.00
N GLN A 83 22.38 -9.69 -10.31
CA GLN A 83 21.01 -10.16 -10.04
C GLN A 83 20.20 -9.15 -9.23
N ILE A 84 20.81 -8.47 -8.26
CA ILE A 84 20.16 -7.43 -7.45
C ILE A 84 19.76 -6.24 -8.32
N ALA A 85 20.64 -5.77 -9.21
CA ALA A 85 20.35 -4.65 -10.10
C ALA A 85 19.17 -4.98 -11.03
N GLU A 86 19.19 -6.15 -11.69
CA GLU A 86 18.11 -6.59 -12.57
C GLU A 86 16.79 -6.79 -11.82
N LEU A 87 16.84 -7.38 -10.63
CA LEU A 87 15.65 -7.55 -9.80
C LEU A 87 15.06 -6.20 -9.36
N ALA A 88 15.90 -5.21 -9.06
CA ALA A 88 15.46 -3.86 -8.71
C ALA A 88 14.66 -3.24 -9.88
N THR A 89 15.18 -3.32 -11.11
CA THR A 89 14.50 -2.83 -12.30
C THR A 89 13.15 -3.52 -12.51
N ILE A 90 13.09 -4.85 -12.38
CA ILE A 90 11.84 -5.61 -12.53
C ILE A 90 10.79 -5.18 -11.49
N LEU A 91 11.21 -4.99 -10.24
CA LEU A 91 10.32 -4.58 -9.16
C LEU A 91 9.86 -3.13 -9.30
N ASP A 92 10.71 -2.23 -9.82
CA ASP A 92 10.34 -0.83 -10.08
C ASP A 92 9.31 -0.71 -11.20
N GLU A 93 9.48 -1.47 -12.30
CA GLU A 93 8.48 -1.56 -13.36
C GLU A 93 7.14 -2.09 -12.83
N LEU A 94 7.16 -3.16 -12.03
CA LEU A 94 5.95 -3.73 -11.45
C LEU A 94 5.26 -2.76 -10.48
N LYS A 95 6.03 -1.96 -9.73
CA LYS A 95 5.50 -0.91 -8.86
C LYS A 95 4.75 0.15 -9.67
N ILE A 96 5.30 0.56 -10.82
CA ILE A 96 4.66 1.54 -11.72
C ILE A 96 3.34 0.97 -12.25
N GLU A 97 3.35 -0.27 -12.74
CA GLU A 97 2.14 -0.93 -13.27
C GLU A 97 1.05 -1.09 -12.19
N ARG A 98 1.42 -1.47 -10.96
CA ARG A 98 0.46 -1.52 -9.84
C ARG A 98 -0.10 -0.14 -9.48
N ALA A 99 0.74 0.90 -9.52
CA ALA A 99 0.28 2.26 -9.28
C ALA A 99 -0.71 2.71 -10.36
N GLN A 100 -0.44 2.40 -11.63
CA GLN A 100 -1.35 2.69 -12.74
C GLN A 100 -2.68 1.92 -12.59
N ALA A 101 -2.62 0.63 -12.29
CA ALA A 101 -3.83 -0.17 -12.05
C ALA A 101 -4.68 0.36 -10.89
N ALA A 102 -4.05 0.89 -9.83
CA ALA A 102 -4.77 1.52 -8.72
C ALA A 102 -5.46 2.83 -9.15
N VAL A 103 -4.84 3.62 -10.03
CA VAL A 103 -5.44 4.82 -10.62
C VAL A 103 -6.63 4.44 -11.52
N ASP A 104 -6.45 3.48 -12.41
CA ASP A 104 -7.50 2.98 -13.31
C ASP A 104 -8.68 2.43 -12.50
N HIS A 105 -8.40 1.70 -11.42
CA HIS A 105 -9.44 1.19 -10.54
C HIS A 105 -10.26 2.34 -9.92
N ARG A 106 -9.61 3.38 -9.38
CA ARG A 106 -10.31 4.56 -8.85
C ARG A 106 -11.15 5.24 -9.93
N ARG A 107 -10.62 5.41 -11.14
CA ARG A 107 -11.34 5.99 -12.28
C ARG A 107 -12.58 5.16 -12.64
N SER A 108 -12.47 3.83 -12.67
CA SER A 108 -13.61 2.95 -12.94
C SER A 108 -14.69 3.07 -11.87
N THR A 109 -14.30 3.18 -10.59
CA THR A 109 -15.23 3.36 -9.47
C THR A 109 -15.95 4.70 -9.56
N SER A 110 -15.25 5.79 -9.89
CA SER A 110 -15.88 7.09 -10.14
C SER A 110 -16.85 7.04 -11.32
N ALA A 111 -16.48 6.39 -12.43
CA ALA A 111 -17.35 6.25 -13.58
C ALA A 111 -18.63 5.44 -13.27
N PHE A 112 -18.53 4.41 -12.42
CA PHE A 112 -19.71 3.70 -11.90
C PHE A 112 -20.59 4.60 -11.03
N ALA A 113 -20.00 5.42 -10.16
CA ALA A 113 -20.76 6.36 -9.34
C ALA A 113 -21.52 7.37 -10.21
N ASP A 114 -20.88 7.90 -11.26
CA ASP A 114 -21.51 8.82 -12.21
C ASP A 114 -22.66 8.14 -12.98
N ALA A 115 -22.50 6.87 -13.36
CA ALA A 115 -23.55 6.11 -14.04
C ALA A 115 -24.77 5.87 -13.14
N VAL A 116 -24.56 5.69 -11.82
CA VAL A 116 -25.65 5.52 -10.84
C VAL A 116 -26.39 6.83 -10.58
N LEU A 117 -25.72 7.98 -10.69
CA LEU A 117 -26.34 9.31 -10.54
C LEU A 117 -27.22 9.71 -11.73
N GLY A 118 -27.11 9.02 -12.86
CA GLY A 118 -27.93 9.28 -14.04
C GLY A 118 -29.42 9.03 -13.81
N GLU A 119 -30.29 9.76 -14.51
CA GLU A 119 -31.75 9.59 -14.42
C GLU A 119 -32.23 8.20 -14.85
N LYS A 120 -31.45 7.52 -15.70
CA LYS A 120 -31.69 6.15 -16.19
C LYS A 120 -30.38 5.39 -16.23
N ILE A 121 -30.48 4.08 -16.02
CA ILE A 121 -29.35 3.17 -16.20
C ILE A 121 -29.08 3.05 -17.71
N ASP A 122 -27.84 3.34 -18.10
CA ASP A 122 -27.30 3.06 -19.43
C ASP A 122 -26.43 1.81 -19.36
N ASP A 123 -27.02 0.67 -19.73
CA ASP A 123 -26.35 -0.63 -19.73
C ASP A 123 -25.10 -0.63 -20.63
N THR A 124 -25.13 0.10 -21.75
CA THR A 124 -24.00 0.18 -22.67
C THR A 124 -22.81 0.87 -22.01
N ARG A 125 -23.06 1.95 -21.28
CA ARG A 125 -22.03 2.67 -20.51
C ARG A 125 -21.47 1.80 -19.37
N LEU A 126 -22.32 1.06 -18.67
CA LEU A 126 -21.87 0.15 -17.61
C LEU A 126 -20.97 -0.96 -18.16
N ASP A 127 -21.32 -1.53 -19.33
CA ASP A 127 -20.51 -2.54 -20.00
C ASP A 127 -19.15 -1.99 -20.45
N GLN A 128 -19.09 -0.75 -20.91
CA GLN A 128 -17.81 -0.09 -21.24
C GLN A 128 -16.93 0.08 -20.00
N ILE A 129 -17.48 0.58 -18.88
CA ILE A 129 -16.72 0.75 -17.63
C ILE A 129 -16.21 -0.61 -17.13
N ARG A 130 -17.04 -1.66 -17.21
CA ARG A 130 -16.66 -3.03 -16.89
C ARG A 130 -15.51 -3.52 -17.78
N ALA A 131 -15.62 -3.33 -19.09
CA ALA A 131 -14.61 -3.77 -20.06
C ALA A 131 -13.26 -3.08 -19.80
N ASP A 132 -13.26 -1.77 -19.54
CA ASP A 132 -12.05 -1.01 -19.21
C ASP A 132 -11.39 -1.52 -17.92
N ARG A 133 -12.19 -1.84 -16.89
CA ARG A 133 -11.68 -2.40 -15.64
C ARG A 133 -11.06 -3.78 -15.84
N VAL A 134 -11.68 -4.65 -16.64
CA VAL A 134 -11.12 -5.98 -16.98
C VAL A 134 -9.80 -5.81 -17.72
N LYS A 135 -9.76 -4.94 -18.73
CA LYS A 135 -8.56 -4.67 -19.53
C LYS A 135 -7.40 -4.13 -18.70
N SER A 136 -7.67 -3.26 -17.73
CA SER A 136 -6.64 -2.77 -16.78
C SER A 136 -6.09 -3.92 -15.90
N ALA A 137 -6.98 -4.80 -15.40
CA ALA A 137 -6.56 -5.98 -14.63
C ALA A 137 -5.72 -6.97 -15.47
N GLU A 138 -6.10 -7.22 -16.72
CA GLU A 138 -5.36 -8.09 -17.63
C GLU A 138 -3.95 -7.55 -17.92
N ARG A 139 -3.80 -6.23 -18.09
CA ARG A 139 -2.48 -5.58 -18.27
C ARG A 139 -1.58 -5.81 -17.06
N LEU A 140 -2.10 -5.63 -15.85
CA LEU A 140 -1.35 -5.88 -14.62
C LEU A 140 -0.96 -7.35 -14.51
N GLN A 141 -1.88 -8.28 -14.76
CA GLN A 141 -1.60 -9.72 -14.74
C GLN A 141 -0.53 -10.11 -15.76
N ALA A 142 -0.61 -9.57 -16.98
CA ALA A 142 0.41 -9.79 -18.00
C ALA A 142 1.77 -9.25 -17.57
N SER A 143 1.81 -8.10 -16.89
CA SER A 143 3.04 -7.56 -16.31
C SER A 143 3.63 -8.47 -15.24
N VAL A 144 2.81 -8.95 -14.32
CA VAL A 144 3.22 -9.93 -13.29
C VAL A 144 3.84 -11.18 -13.91
N VAL A 145 3.20 -11.77 -14.91
CA VAL A 145 3.72 -12.96 -15.59
C VAL A 145 5.06 -12.68 -16.27
N ARG A 146 5.21 -11.52 -16.93
CA ARG A 146 6.49 -11.09 -17.51
C ARG A 146 7.57 -10.92 -16.45
N SER A 147 7.26 -10.28 -15.32
CA SER A 147 8.18 -10.10 -14.20
C SER A 147 8.65 -11.45 -13.64
N ILE A 148 7.74 -12.42 -13.45
CA ILE A 148 8.10 -13.77 -13.00
C ILE A 148 9.03 -14.45 -14.01
N GLY A 149 8.76 -14.33 -15.31
CA GLY A 149 9.62 -14.87 -16.36
C GLY A 149 11.04 -14.29 -16.33
N ARG A 150 11.15 -12.97 -16.16
CA ARG A 150 12.46 -12.27 -16.03
C ARG A 150 13.19 -12.68 -14.76
N ILE A 151 12.51 -12.75 -13.62
CA ILE A 151 13.10 -13.22 -12.35
C ILE A 151 13.60 -14.66 -12.52
N HIS A 152 12.80 -15.54 -13.13
CA HIS A 152 13.23 -16.91 -13.41
C HIS A 152 14.50 -16.97 -14.28
N ALA A 153 14.64 -16.08 -15.26
CA ALA A 153 15.80 -16.05 -16.15
C ALA A 153 17.10 -15.70 -15.41
N ILE A 154 17.07 -14.75 -14.48
CA ILE A 154 18.27 -14.30 -13.75
C ILE A 154 18.67 -15.26 -12.61
N LEU A 155 17.73 -16.03 -12.06
CA LEU A 155 17.99 -16.92 -10.92
C LEU A 155 18.55 -18.29 -11.33
N SER A 156 19.41 -18.85 -10.49
CA SER A 156 19.88 -20.24 -10.59
C SER A 156 18.80 -21.25 -10.19
N ALA A 157 19.02 -22.54 -10.49
CA ALA A 157 18.06 -23.60 -10.13
C ALA A 157 17.79 -23.68 -8.62
N GLU A 158 18.81 -23.52 -7.78
CA GLU A 158 18.65 -23.52 -6.31
C GLU A 158 17.91 -22.27 -5.82
N GLN A 159 18.22 -21.10 -6.39
CA GLN A 159 17.51 -19.86 -6.07
C GLN A 159 16.03 -19.94 -6.46
N ARG A 160 15.69 -20.57 -7.58
CA ARG A 160 14.29 -20.80 -8.01
C ARG A 160 13.53 -21.69 -7.03
N LYS A 161 14.17 -22.72 -6.45
CA LYS A 161 13.56 -23.53 -5.39
C LYS A 161 13.25 -22.70 -4.15
N LYS A 162 14.21 -21.86 -3.70
CA LYS A 162 14.01 -20.92 -2.58
C LYS A 162 12.85 -19.95 -2.87
N LEU A 163 12.80 -19.37 -4.08
CA LEU A 163 11.72 -18.48 -4.49
C LEU A 163 10.35 -19.20 -4.50
N ALA A 164 10.27 -20.40 -5.05
CA ALA A 164 9.03 -21.19 -5.06
C ALA A 164 8.54 -21.51 -3.64
N TYR A 165 9.47 -21.80 -2.72
CA TYR A 165 9.14 -21.99 -1.31
C TYR A 165 8.55 -20.72 -0.68
N LEU A 166 9.15 -19.55 -0.95
CA LEU A 166 8.64 -18.27 -0.44
C LEU A 166 7.22 -17.95 -0.96
N LEU A 167 6.95 -18.26 -2.23
CA LEU A 167 5.62 -18.08 -2.81
C LEU A 167 4.59 -19.03 -2.20
N ARG A 168 4.95 -20.31 -2.02
CA ARG A 168 4.04 -21.31 -1.45
C ARG A 168 3.68 -21.04 0.00
N THR A 169 4.62 -20.48 0.75
CA THR A 169 4.45 -20.15 2.19
C THR A 169 3.80 -18.79 2.42
N GLY A 170 3.57 -17.99 1.37
CA GLY A 170 3.03 -16.65 1.48
C GLY A 170 4.02 -15.60 2.01
N ALA A 171 5.28 -16.00 2.26
CA ALA A 171 6.35 -15.06 2.64
C ALA A 171 6.67 -14.04 1.54
N LEU A 172 6.27 -14.34 0.29
CA LEU A 172 6.26 -13.41 -0.83
C LEU A 172 4.87 -13.40 -1.47
N ALA A 173 4.25 -12.22 -1.58
CA ALA A 173 2.99 -12.00 -2.28
C ALA A 173 3.21 -11.23 -3.59
N ILE A 174 2.52 -11.64 -4.65
CA ILE A 174 2.55 -11.03 -5.99
C ILE A 174 1.16 -10.50 -6.36
#